data_AF-A0A8B9NWM3-F1
#
_entry.id   AF-A0A8B9NWM3-F1
#
_cell.length_a   1.000
_cell.length_b   1.000
_cell.length_c   1.000
_cell.angle_alpha   90.00
_cell.angle_beta   90.00
_cell.angle_gamma   90.00
#
_symmetry.space_group_name_H-M   'P 1'
#
loop_
_entity.id
_entity.type
_entity.pdbx_description
1 polymer ?
#
loop_
_entity_poly.entity_id
_entity_poly.type
_entity_poly.pdbx_seq_one_letter_code
_entity_poly.pdbx_strand_id
1 'polypeptide(L)'
;AASPAPHGGASAGHGGPGVPAEEAVVVWSPEVEVCLFHAMLGHKPVGVNRHFHMICIRDKFSQNIGRQISSKVIWDHLSTMYDMQALHESEILPFPNIEKNFALPDEMIQEVREGKVEHLKTNSRKDITWTF
;
A
#
# COMPACT_ATOMS: atom_id res chain seq x y z
N ALA A 1 -15.36 -44.19 -48.48
CA ALA A 1 -14.06 -43.85 -47.85
C ALA A 1 -13.99 -42.35 -47.63
N ALA A 2 -13.34 -41.94 -46.53
CA ALA A 2 -12.97 -40.57 -46.12
C ALA A 2 -14.01 -39.72 -45.34
N SER A 3 -13.85 -39.70 -44.01
CA SER A 3 -13.62 -38.44 -43.25
C SER A 3 -12.12 -38.06 -43.39
N PRO A 4 -11.60 -36.87 -42.98
CA PRO A 4 -12.17 -35.81 -42.13
C PRO A 4 -11.94 -34.34 -42.62
N ALA A 5 -12.37 -33.38 -41.81
CA ALA A 5 -12.20 -31.93 -41.96
C ALA A 5 -10.74 -31.44 -42.00
N PRO A 6 -10.49 -30.17 -42.41
CA PRO A 6 -9.39 -29.39 -41.89
C PRO A 6 -9.87 -28.20 -41.08
N HIS A 7 -9.42 -28.17 -39.83
CA HIS A 7 -9.16 -26.94 -39.09
C HIS A 7 -8.10 -26.12 -39.85
N GLY A 8 -8.30 -24.81 -39.92
CA GLY A 8 -7.33 -23.87 -40.48
C GLY A 8 -7.44 -22.52 -39.80
N GLY A 9 -6.82 -22.40 -38.62
CA GLY A 9 -6.52 -21.13 -38.00
C GLY A 9 -5.21 -20.56 -38.56
N ALA A 10 -5.20 -19.25 -38.82
CA ALA A 10 -4.01 -18.40 -38.93
C ALA A 10 -4.52 -16.95 -38.72
N SER A 11 -4.26 -16.32 -37.57
CA SER A 11 -3.02 -15.69 -37.10
C SER A 11 -2.87 -14.25 -37.56
N ALA A 12 -2.88 -13.33 -36.58
CA ALA A 12 -2.18 -12.04 -36.47
C ALA A 12 -3.01 -11.19 -35.50
N GLY A 13 -2.74 -11.19 -34.20
CA GLY A 13 -1.51 -10.69 -33.62
C GLY A 13 -1.81 -9.29 -33.09
N HIS A 14 -2.08 -9.16 -31.78
CA HIS A 14 -2.08 -7.88 -31.07
C HIS A 14 -1.80 -8.12 -29.60
N GLY A 15 -0.88 -7.30 -29.07
CA GLY A 15 -0.64 -7.15 -27.64
C GLY A 15 0.41 -8.10 -27.11
N GLY A 16 1.66 -7.62 -27.06
CA GLY A 16 2.81 -8.37 -26.57
C GLY A 16 2.72 -8.76 -25.09
N PRO A 17 3.73 -9.49 -24.60
CA PRO A 17 3.84 -9.77 -23.17
C PRO A 17 3.98 -8.42 -22.45
N GLY A 18 3.06 -8.18 -21.50
CA GLY A 18 3.18 -7.07 -20.57
C GLY A 18 4.59 -7.08 -19.97
N VAL A 19 5.36 -6.08 -20.34
CA VAL A 19 6.72 -5.86 -19.84
C VAL A 19 6.61 -5.89 -18.31
N PRO A 20 7.36 -6.76 -17.61
CA PRO A 20 7.40 -6.69 -16.16
C PRO A 20 7.87 -5.28 -15.83
N ALA A 21 7.07 -4.53 -15.06
CA ALA A 21 7.43 -3.21 -14.60
C ALA A 21 8.86 -3.29 -14.08
N GLU A 22 9.79 -2.68 -14.83
CA GLU A 22 11.22 -2.76 -14.55
C GLU A 22 11.41 -2.13 -13.18
N GLU A 23 11.48 -2.97 -12.16
CA GLU A 23 11.62 -2.53 -10.78
C GLU A 23 12.96 -1.81 -10.73
N ALA A 24 12.87 -0.49 -10.65
CA ALA A 24 13.98 0.40 -10.76
C ALA A 24 15.03 0.04 -9.70
N VAL A 25 16.12 -0.61 -10.11
CA VAL A 25 17.27 -0.80 -9.24
C VAL A 25 17.80 0.59 -8.90
N VAL A 26 17.63 0.99 -7.64
CA VAL A 26 18.15 2.25 -7.12
C VAL A 26 19.61 2.03 -6.76
N VAL A 27 20.49 2.79 -7.39
CA VAL A 27 21.89 2.86 -6.97
C VAL A 27 21.96 3.83 -5.80
N TRP A 28 22.25 3.33 -4.60
CA TRP A 28 22.40 4.13 -3.39
C TRP A 28 23.74 4.85 -3.39
N SER A 29 23.81 5.97 -4.10
CA SER A 29 24.91 6.93 -3.94
C SER A 29 24.61 7.89 -2.79
N PRO A 30 25.62 8.50 -2.17
CA PRO A 30 25.41 9.47 -1.08
C PRO A 30 24.43 10.60 -1.48
N GLU A 31 24.42 11.02 -2.74
CA GLU A 31 23.51 12.04 -3.25
C GLU A 31 22.05 11.56 -3.25
N VAL A 32 21.82 10.30 -3.63
CA VAL A 32 20.49 9.66 -3.58
C VAL A 32 20.03 9.50 -2.13
N GLU A 33 20.92 9.11 -1.23
CA GLU A 33 20.61 9.01 0.20
C GLU A 33 20.25 10.37 0.79
N VAL A 34 20.93 11.45 0.40
CA VAL A 34 20.55 12.81 0.81
C VAL A 34 19.12 13.14 0.38
N CYS A 35 18.72 12.77 -0.85
CA CYS A 35 17.33 12.93 -1.30
C CYS A 35 16.35 12.08 -0.47
N LEU A 36 16.74 10.87 -0.07
CA LEU A 36 15.93 10.00 0.80
C LEU A 36 15.75 10.64 2.18
N PHE A 37 16.84 11.06 2.83
CA PHE A 37 16.79 11.66 4.16
C PHE A 37 15.98 12.96 4.15
N HIS A 38 16.09 13.76 3.08
CA HIS A 38 15.25 14.94 2.91
C HIS A 38 13.76 14.57 2.79
N ALA A 39 13.42 13.50 2.08
CA ALA A 39 12.06 12.99 2.00
C ALA A 39 11.56 12.40 3.32
N MET A 40 12.44 11.91 4.18
CA MET A 40 12.12 11.39 5.52
C MET A 40 11.93 12.48 6.59
N LEU A 41 12.33 13.72 6.33
CA LEU A 41 12.13 14.81 7.28
C LEU A 41 10.63 15.00 7.57
N GLY A 42 10.24 14.79 8.84
CA GLY A 42 8.84 14.88 9.27
C GLY A 42 8.00 13.61 9.05
N HIS A 43 8.58 12.54 8.50
CA HIS A 43 7.93 11.25 8.32
C HIS A 43 8.67 10.15 9.09
N LYS A 44 7.94 9.33 9.84
CA LYS A 44 8.53 8.22 10.59
C LYS A 44 8.33 6.91 9.81
N PRO A 45 9.38 6.26 9.29
CA PRO A 45 9.26 5.00 8.56
C PRO A 45 8.92 3.79 9.46
N VAL A 46 8.82 4.02 10.78
CA VAL A 46 8.51 3.05 11.83
C VAL A 46 7.28 3.52 12.64
N GLY A 47 6.86 2.72 13.63
CA GLY A 47 5.64 2.96 14.41
C GLY A 47 4.34 2.44 13.82
N VAL A 48 3.23 2.80 14.47
CA VAL A 48 1.86 2.38 14.11
C VAL A 48 1.44 2.80 12.70
N ASN A 49 1.92 3.94 12.23
CA ASN A 49 1.58 4.50 10.91
C ASN A 49 2.68 4.30 9.86
N ARG A 50 3.60 3.34 10.06
CA ARG A 50 4.76 3.10 9.19
C ARG A 50 4.41 2.99 7.71
N HIS A 51 3.27 2.37 7.38
CA HIS A 51 2.86 2.18 5.98
C HIS A 51 2.43 3.50 5.32
N PHE A 52 1.66 4.33 6.03
CA PHE A 52 1.24 5.64 5.53
C PHE A 52 2.42 6.58 5.36
N HIS A 53 3.31 6.62 6.35
CA HIS A 53 4.52 7.42 6.26
C HIS A 53 5.42 6.96 5.11
N MET A 54 5.53 5.65 4.87
CA MET A 54 6.33 5.16 3.75
C MET A 54 5.73 5.53 2.39
N ILE A 55 4.40 5.59 2.26
CA ILE A 55 3.76 6.11 1.04
C ILE A 55 4.20 7.56 0.82
N CYS A 56 4.13 8.42 1.84
CA CYS A 56 4.57 9.81 1.73
C CYS A 56 6.06 9.95 1.39
N ILE A 57 6.92 9.15 2.03
CA ILE A 57 8.36 9.14 1.78
C ILE A 57 8.63 8.69 0.34
N ARG A 58 8.02 7.59 -0.10
CA ARG A 58 8.14 7.08 -1.47
C ARG A 58 7.77 8.13 -2.50
N ASP A 59 6.64 8.81 -2.31
CA ASP A 59 6.14 9.78 -3.28
C ASP A 59 7.07 11.01 -3.36
N LYS A 60 7.51 11.53 -2.21
CA LYS A 60 8.52 12.61 -2.15
C LYS A 60 9.85 12.21 -2.77
N PHE A 61 10.32 11.01 -2.47
CA PHE A 61 11.59 10.49 -2.98
C PHE A 61 11.55 10.27 -4.50
N SER A 62 10.43 9.71 -5.00
CA SER A 62 10.21 9.50 -6.43
C SER A 62 10.16 10.82 -7.20
N GLN A 63 9.59 11.88 -6.60
CA GLN A 63 9.59 13.23 -7.17
C GLN A 63 11.01 13.83 -7.22
N ASN A 64 11.81 13.65 -6.16
CA ASN A 64 13.17 14.19 -6.09
C ASN A 64 14.12 13.56 -7.12
N ILE A 65 13.98 12.26 -7.39
CA ILE A 65 14.83 11.52 -8.35
C ILE A 65 14.22 11.55 -9.76
N GLY A 66 12.93 11.89 -9.90
CA GLY A 66 12.22 11.85 -11.17
C GLY A 66 11.97 10.43 -11.69
N ARG A 67 12.02 9.41 -10.83
CA ARG A 67 11.80 7.99 -11.16
C ARG A 67 10.83 7.36 -10.17
N GLN A 68 10.00 6.44 -10.65
CA GLN A 68 9.14 5.63 -9.78
C GLN A 68 9.97 4.66 -8.95
N ILE A 69 9.87 4.76 -7.62
CA ILE A 69 10.56 3.89 -6.68
C ILE A 69 9.54 3.04 -5.92
N SER A 70 9.83 1.75 -5.77
CA SER A 70 9.02 0.84 -4.95
C SER A 70 9.25 1.12 -3.46
N SER A 71 8.18 1.13 -2.65
CA SER A 71 8.29 1.27 -1.20
C SER A 71 9.18 0.19 -0.57
N LYS A 72 9.22 -1.00 -1.17
CA LYS A 72 10.04 -2.12 -0.68
C LYS A 72 11.53 -1.78 -0.74
N VAL A 73 12.00 -1.19 -1.83
CA VAL A 73 13.42 -0.82 -2.02
C VAL A 73 13.87 0.19 -0.96
N ILE A 74 12.99 1.12 -0.57
CA ILE A 74 13.27 2.09 0.50
C ILE A 74 13.38 1.39 1.86
N TRP A 75 12.43 0.51 2.19
CA TRP A 75 12.49 -0.27 3.44
C TRP A 75 13.72 -1.17 3.50
N ASP A 76 14.04 -1.85 2.41
CA ASP A 76 15.21 -2.73 2.33
C ASP A 76 16.48 -1.91 2.59
N HIS A 77 16.63 -0.74 1.95
CA HIS A 77 17.79 0.13 2.20
C HIS A 77 17.85 0.64 3.65
N LEU A 78 16.73 1.13 4.19
CA LEU A 78 16.66 1.57 5.58
C LEU A 78 17.00 0.45 6.57
N SER A 79 16.61 -0.79 6.26
CA SER A 79 16.94 -1.95 7.09
C SER A 79 18.43 -2.31 7.09
N THR A 80 19.19 -1.88 6.07
CA THR A 80 20.64 -2.09 6.01
C THR A 80 21.41 -1.09 6.88
N MET A 81 20.85 0.11 7.08
CA MET A 81 21.49 1.19 7.84
C MET A 81 20.96 1.31 9.28
N TYR A 82 19.72 0.90 9.52
CA TYR A 82 19.02 1.07 10.79
C TYR A 82 18.36 -0.24 11.25
N ASP A 83 18.39 -0.47 12.56
CA ASP A 83 17.61 -1.53 13.18
C ASP A 83 16.12 -1.11 13.25
N MET A 84 15.38 -1.40 12.17
CA MET A 84 13.97 -1.05 12.04
C MET A 84 13.09 -1.68 13.12
N GLN A 85 13.47 -2.86 13.65
CA GLN A 85 12.69 -3.55 14.66
C GLN A 85 12.82 -2.82 16.01
N ALA A 86 14.05 -2.55 16.45
CA ALA A 86 14.30 -1.80 17.67
C ALA A 86 13.66 -0.39 17.62
N LEU A 87 13.74 0.27 16.45
CA LEU A 87 13.11 1.57 16.22
C LEU A 87 11.58 1.51 16.29
N HIS A 88 10.95 0.47 15.73
CA HIS A 88 9.49 0.28 15.81
C HIS A 88 9.02 0.04 17.24
N GLU A 89 9.74 -0.77 18.02
CA GLU A 89 9.41 -1.07 19.43
C GLU A 89 9.68 0.13 20.36
N SER A 90 10.67 0.98 20.03
CA SER A 90 11.01 2.17 20.82
C SER A 90 10.00 3.31 20.71
N GLU A 91 9.09 3.25 19.73
CA GLU A 91 8.15 4.33 19.51
C GLU A 91 7.03 4.29 20.55
N ILE A 92 7.12 5.20 21.52
CA ILE A 92 6.09 5.37 22.54
C ILE A 92 4.79 5.82 21.89
N LEU A 93 3.73 5.05 22.11
CA LEU A 93 2.40 5.44 21.66
C LEU A 93 1.94 6.64 22.50
N PRO A 94 1.59 7.78 21.87
CA PRO A 94 1.15 8.97 22.61
C PRO A 94 -0.22 8.75 23.27
N PHE A 95 -0.91 7.68 22.88
CA PHE A 95 -2.14 7.21 23.50
C PHE A 95 -1.85 5.91 24.27
N PRO A 96 -2.52 5.68 25.41
CA PRO A 96 -2.40 4.43 26.15
C PRO A 96 -2.80 3.25 25.26
N ASN A 97 -1.83 2.48 24.77
CA ASN A 97 -2.08 1.23 24.04
C ASN A 97 -2.38 0.10 25.03
N ILE A 98 -3.44 0.30 25.81
CA ILE A 98 -3.91 -0.72 26.74
C ILE A 98 -4.65 -1.74 25.90
N GLU A 99 -4.09 -2.94 25.78
CA GLU A 99 -4.79 -4.07 25.20
C GLU A 99 -6.08 -4.30 26.00
N LYS A 100 -7.23 -4.05 25.36
CA LYS A 100 -8.55 -4.33 25.91
C LYS A 100 -9.18 -5.39 25.03
N ASN A 101 -9.79 -6.39 25.69
CA ASN A 101 -10.60 -7.36 24.96
C ASN A 101 -11.72 -6.61 24.23
N PHE A 102 -11.88 -6.87 22.94
CA PHE A 102 -12.94 -6.22 22.17
C PHE A 102 -14.29 -6.54 22.80
N ALA A 103 -14.96 -5.52 23.32
CA ALA A 103 -16.32 -5.61 23.80
C ALA A 103 -17.19 -4.72 22.90
N LEU A 104 -18.13 -5.34 22.20
CA LEU A 104 -19.11 -4.59 21.44
C LEU A 104 -20.05 -3.90 22.46
N PRO A 105 -20.32 -2.59 22.33
CA PRO A 105 -21.25 -1.91 23.22
C PRO A 105 -22.62 -2.61 23.21
N ASP A 106 -23.23 -2.70 24.40
CA ASP A 106 -24.51 -3.41 24.58
C ASP A 106 -25.62 -2.81 23.70
N GLU A 107 -25.56 -1.52 23.39
CA GLU A 107 -26.50 -0.85 22.48
C GLU A 107 -26.47 -1.48 21.07
N MET A 108 -25.27 -1.77 20.54
CA MET A 108 -25.10 -2.38 19.21
C MET A 108 -25.52 -3.86 19.20
N ILE A 109 -25.29 -4.57 20.31
CA ILE A 109 -25.75 -5.96 20.49
C ILE A 109 -27.28 -6.00 20.52
N GLN A 110 -27.91 -5.03 21.18
CA GLN A 110 -29.35 -4.92 21.33
C GLN A 110 -30.05 -4.62 20.00
N GLU A 111 -29.50 -3.73 19.16
CA GLU A 111 -30.04 -3.43 17.82
C GLU A 111 -30.14 -4.67 16.92
N VAL A 112 -29.15 -5.56 16.95
CA VAL A 112 -29.16 -6.82 16.18
C VAL A 112 -30.17 -7.82 16.77
N ARG A 113 -30.24 -7.92 18.11
CA ARG A 113 -31.14 -8.85 18.81
C ARG A 113 -32.60 -8.44 18.72
N GLU A 114 -32.90 -7.15 18.63
CA GLU A 114 -34.26 -6.60 18.55
C GLU A 114 -34.76 -6.48 17.10
N GLY A 115 -33.96 -6.87 16.11
CA GLY A 115 -34.39 -7.06 14.72
C GLY A 115 -34.89 -5.78 14.04
N LYS A 116 -34.56 -4.60 14.56
CA LYS A 116 -34.98 -3.32 13.99
C LYS A 116 -33.99 -2.87 12.91
N VAL A 117 -34.01 -3.57 11.77
CA VAL A 117 -33.37 -3.11 10.55
C VAL A 117 -34.20 -1.94 10.00
N GLU A 118 -33.99 -0.76 10.55
CA GLU A 118 -34.52 0.47 9.96
C GLU A 118 -33.93 0.60 8.55
N HIS A 119 -34.82 0.61 7.57
CA HIS A 119 -34.54 0.65 6.14
C HIS A 119 -33.77 1.93 5.81
N LEU A 120 -32.44 1.86 5.74
CA LEU A 120 -31.62 2.93 5.19
C LEU A 120 -32.01 3.09 3.72
N LYS A 121 -32.85 4.10 3.45
CA LYS A 121 -33.17 4.58 2.09
C LYS A 121 -31.85 4.67 1.33
N THR A 122 -31.81 3.96 0.20
CA THR A 122 -30.79 4.10 -0.84
C THR A 122 -30.60 5.58 -1.16
N ASN A 123 -29.61 6.20 -0.54
CA ASN A 123 -29.16 7.51 -0.93
C ASN A 123 -28.10 7.28 -1.99
N SER A 124 -28.47 7.68 -3.20
CA SER A 124 -27.71 7.64 -4.45
C SER A 124 -26.20 7.68 -4.23
N ARG A 125 -25.53 6.66 -4.79
CA ARG A 125 -24.08 6.52 -4.96
C ARG A 125 -23.53 7.83 -5.55
N LYS A 126 -23.08 8.74 -4.70
CA LYS A 126 -22.19 9.83 -5.11
C LYS A 126 -20.78 9.36 -4.80
N ASP A 127 -20.23 8.71 -5.81
CA ASP A 127 -18.82 8.54 -6.11
C ASP A 127 -17.85 9.04 -5.04
N ILE A 128 -17.43 8.14 -4.15
CA ILE A 128 -16.16 8.31 -3.44
C ILE A 128 -15.09 7.91 -4.45
N THR A 129 -14.73 8.82 -5.35
CA THR A 129 -13.53 8.66 -6.18
C THR A 129 -12.33 8.90 -5.27
N TRP A 130 -11.71 7.82 -4.82
CA TRP A 130 -10.32 7.86 -4.39
C TRP A 130 -9.46 8.02 -5.64
N THR A 131 -9.26 9.26 -6.07
CA THR A 131 -8.23 9.57 -7.07
C THR A 131 -6.87 9.42 -6.41
N PHE A 132 -6.13 8.41 -6.87
CA PHE A 132 -4.73 8.13 -6.55
C PHE A 132 -3.80 9.19 -7.13
#